data_AF-A0A349YQZ9-F1
#
_entry.id   AF-A0A349YQZ9-F1
#
_cell.length_a   1.000
_cell.length_b   1.000
_cell.length_c   1.000
_cell.angle_alpha   90.00
_cell.angle_beta   90.00
_cell.angle_gamma   90.00
#
_symmetry.space_group_name_H-M   'P 1'
#
loop_
_entity.id
_entity.type
_entity.pdbx_description
1 polymer ?
#
loop_
_entity_poly.entity_id
_entity_poly.type
_entity_poly.pdbx_seq_one_letter_code
_entity_poly.pdbx_strand_id
1 'polypeptide(L)' 'RAMKDSQTKLAENSQVVVRPWLQDFTATWLSDHITYDATKIRKQIEAVYASGYEEWILWNASNNYSIGGID' A
#
# COMPACT_ATOMS: atom_id res chain seq x y z
N ARG A 1 1.48 7.71 -9.24
CA ARG A 1 2.43 8.85 -9.28
C ARG A 1 3.49 8.72 -8.19
N ALA A 2 3.12 8.69 -6.90
CA ALA A 2 4.07 8.60 -5.79
C ALA A 2 5.13 7.47 -5.90
N MET A 3 4.74 6.23 -6.22
CA MET A 3 5.71 5.13 -6.33
C MET A 3 6.74 5.33 -7.46
N LYS A 4 6.31 5.89 -8.60
CA LYS A 4 7.18 6.14 -9.75
C LYS A 4 8.20 7.24 -9.47
N ASP A 5 7.80 8.24 -8.68
CA ASP A 5 8.69 9.33 -8.24
C ASP A 5 9.75 8.80 -7.27
N SER A 6 9.38 7.92 -6.33
CA SER A 6 10.34 7.24 -5.45
C SER A 6 11.33 6.39 -6.24
N GLN A 7 10.85 5.65 -7.24
CA GLN A 7 11.68 4.78 -8.07
C GLN A 7 12.72 5.57 -8.88
N THR A 8 12.32 6.73 -9.40
CA THR A 8 13.22 7.63 -10.15
C THR A 8 14.31 8.21 -9.24
N LYS A 9 13.96 8.62 -8.01
CA LYS A 9 14.91 9.20 -7.06
C LYS A 9 15.94 8.20 -6.52
N LEU A 10 15.63 6.91 -6.56
CA LEU A 10 16.45 5.86 -5.96
C LEU A 10 17.18 5.00 -7.00
N ALA A 11 16.94 5.22 -8.29
CA ALA A 11 17.60 4.51 -9.39
C ALA A 11 19.14 4.62 -9.36
N GLU A 12 19.69 5.65 -8.71
CA GLU A 12 21.14 5.87 -8.59
C GLU A 12 21.80 5.13 -7.42
N ASN A 13 21.01 4.50 -6.52
CA ASN A 13 21.55 3.94 -5.28
C ASN A 13 20.95 2.54 -4.97
N SER A 14 21.61 1.50 -5.48
CA SER A 14 21.15 0.10 -5.43
C SER A 14 21.07 -0.51 -4.02
N GLN A 15 21.51 0.20 -2.98
CA GLN A 15 21.41 -0.23 -1.58
C GLN A 15 20.10 0.18 -0.89
N VAL A 16 19.24 0.96 -1.54
CA VAL A 16 17.99 1.42 -0.93
C VAL A 16 16.81 0.53 -1.32
N VAL A 17 16.16 -0.05 -0.32
CA VAL A 17 14.94 -0.84 -0.50
C VAL A 17 13.72 0.01 -0.13
N VAL A 18 12.74 0.10 -1.03
CA VAL A 18 11.51 0.86 -0.82
C VAL A 18 10.38 -0.07 -0.42
N ARG A 19 9.74 0.23 0.71
CA ARG A 19 8.53 -0.47 1.19
C ARG A 19 7.36 0.50 1.26
N PRO A 20 6.42 0.48 0.30
CA PRO A 20 5.24 1.31 0.37
C PRO A 20 4.35 0.92 1.56
N TRP A 21 3.70 1.95 2.12
CA TRP A 21 2.65 1.79 3.12
C TRP A 21 1.31 1.60 2.42
N LEU A 22 0.64 0.50 2.73
CA LEU A 22 -0.71 0.18 2.27
C LEU A 22 -1.71 0.50 3.35
N GLN A 23 -2.81 1.15 2.96
CA GLN A 23 -3.87 1.55 3.88
C GLN A 23 -4.92 0.43 3.99
N ASP A 24 -5.24 0.07 5.24
CA ASP A 24 -6.30 -0.89 5.60
C ASP A 24 -7.30 -0.27 6.58
N PHE A 25 -7.71 0.98 6.37
CA PHE A 25 -8.79 1.56 7.15
C PHE A 25 -9.66 2.48 6.31
N THR A 26 -10.94 2.47 6.66
CA THR A 26 -11.94 3.37 6.12
C THR A 26 -12.03 4.57 7.05
N ALA A 27 -11.73 5.76 6.54
CA ALA A 27 -11.84 7.00 7.30
C ALA A 27 -13.31 7.44 7.39
N THR A 28 -14.13 6.72 8.16
CA THR A 28 -15.59 6.93 8.26
C THR A 28 -16.00 8.33 8.74
N TRP A 29 -15.05 9.08 9.31
CA TRP A 29 -15.21 10.48 9.71
C TRP A 29 -15.14 11.49 8.55
N LEU A 30 -14.79 11.05 7.33
CA LEU A 30 -14.88 11.86 6.11
C LEU A 30 -16.20 11.56 5.39
N SER A 31 -16.86 12.60 4.90
CA SER A 31 -18.14 12.48 4.15
C SER A 31 -17.98 11.62 2.89
N ASP A 32 -16.86 11.78 2.18
CA ASP A 32 -16.53 11.06 0.94
C ASP A 32 -15.43 10.00 1.18
N HIS A 33 -15.62 9.14 2.18
CA HIS A 33 -14.66 8.09 2.47
C HIS A 33 -14.75 6.93 1.48
N ILE A 34 -13.59 6.31 1.21
CA ILE A 34 -13.52 5.07 0.45
C ILE A 34 -13.50 3.93 1.46
N THR A 35 -14.48 3.03 1.38
CA THR A 35 -14.46 1.79 2.15
C THR A 35 -13.30 0.93 1.66
N TYR A 36 -12.33 0.62 2.53
CA TYR A 36 -11.28 -0.35 2.23
C TYR A 36 -11.76 -1.75 2.62
N ASP A 37 -11.85 -2.62 1.61
CA ASP A 37 -12.19 -4.03 1.75
C ASP A 37 -11.00 -4.90 1.30
N ALA A 38 -11.08 -6.20 1.57
CA ALA A 38 -10.07 -7.19 1.16
C ALA A 38 -9.68 -7.08 -0.32
N THR A 39 -10.65 -6.79 -1.20
CA THR A 39 -10.40 -6.66 -2.65
C THR A 39 -9.54 -5.45 -2.96
N LYS A 40 -9.78 -4.31 -2.30
CA LYS A 40 -8.98 -3.10 -2.48
C LYS A 40 -7.58 -3.23 -1.90
N ILE A 41 -7.42 -3.95 -0.80
CA ILE A 41 -6.10 -4.29 -0.25
C ILE A 41 -5.33 -5.14 -1.25
N ARG A 42 -5.96 -6.18 -1.80
CA ARG A 42 -5.32 -7.04 -2.79
C ARG A 42 -4.91 -6.29 -4.05
N LYS A 43 -5.75 -5.38 -4.56
CA LYS A 43 -5.40 -4.51 -5.69
C LYS A 43 -4.21 -3.59 -5.39
N GLN A 44 -4.06 -3.12 -4.14
CA GLN A 44 -2.90 -2.34 -3.75
C GLN A 44 -1.63 -3.21 -3.74
N ILE A 45 -1.70 -4.43 -3.19
CA ILE A 45 -0.59 -5.39 -3.19
C ILE A 45 -0.18 -5.72 -4.63
N GLU A 46 -1.14 -6.01 -5.51
CA GLU A 46 -0.89 -6.26 -6.94
C GLU A 46 -0.24 -5.05 -7.62
N ALA A 47 -0.63 -3.82 -7.26
CA ALA A 47 -0.01 -2.61 -7.79
C ALA A 47 1.44 -2.44 -7.31
N VAL A 48 1.78 -2.87 -6.09
CA VAL A 48 3.16 -2.91 -5.57
C VAL A 48 3.99 -3.87 -6.43
N TYR A 49 3.51 -5.10 -6.64
CA TYR A 49 4.19 -6.08 -7.49
C TYR A 49 4.32 -5.62 -8.94
N ALA A 50 3.26 -5.02 -9.52
CA ALA A 50 3.30 -4.46 -10.87
C ALA A 50 4.28 -3.30 -11.01
N SER A 51 4.62 -2.62 -9.91
CA SER A 51 5.65 -1.58 -9.88
C SER A 51 7.06 -2.11 -9.65
N GLY A 52 7.25 -3.43 -9.54
CA GLY A 52 8.57 -4.07 -9.39
C GLY A 52 9.10 -4.08 -7.96
N TYR A 53 8.26 -3.82 -6.95
CA TYR A 53 8.61 -3.99 -5.54
C TYR A 53 7.97 -5.27 -5.01
N GLU A 54 8.65 -5.95 -4.09
CA GLU A 54 8.18 -7.22 -3.51
C GLU A 54 7.74 -7.08 -2.04
N GLU A 55 8.06 -5.95 -1.41
CA GLU A 55 7.83 -5.72 0.01
C GLU A 55 6.87 -4.54 0.23
N TRP A 56 6.05 -4.62 1.28
CA TRP A 56 5.10 -3.58 1.68
C TRP A 56 4.81 -3.67 3.18
N ILE A 57 4.22 -2.61 3.74
CA ILE A 57 3.76 -2.56 5.13
C ILE A 57 2.27 -2.21 5.12
N LEU A 58 1.44 -3.04 5.74
CA LEU A 58 0.01 -2.73 5.91
C LEU A 58 -0.21 -1.98 7.21
N TRP A 59 -0.96 -0.89 7.13
CA TRP A 59 -1.23 -0.04 8.29
C TRP A 59 -2.71 0.25 8.47
N ASN A 60 -3.16 0.06 9.72
CA ASN A 60 -4.44 0.50 10.21
C ASN A 60 -4.24 1.13 11.60
N ALA A 61 -4.70 2.38 11.77
CA ALA A 61 -4.62 3.09 13.05
C ALA A 61 -5.37 2.40 14.21
N SER A 62 -6.38 1.59 13.91
CA SER A 62 -7.14 0.78 14.87
C SER A 62 -6.53 -0.61 15.11
N ASN A 63 -5.44 -0.97 14.44
CA ASN A 63 -4.81 -2.30 14.46
C ASN A 63 -5.77 -3.46 14.09
N ASN A 64 -6.86 -3.17 13.38
CA ASN A 64 -7.81 -4.18 12.90
C ASN A 64 -7.53 -4.50 11.43
N TYR A 65 -7.01 -5.69 11.14
CA TYR A 65 -6.58 -6.02 9.79
C TYR A 65 -7.58 -6.91 9.05
N SER A 66 -7.84 -6.55 7.80
CA SER A 66 -8.72 -7.31 6.90
C SER A 66 -7.97 -8.50 6.32
N ILE A 67 -7.86 -9.59 7.10
CA ILE A 67 -7.06 -10.79 6.77
C ILE A 67 -7.38 -11.36 5.38
N GLY A 68 -8.65 -11.34 4.95
CA GLY A 68 -9.04 -11.85 3.62
C GLY A 68 -8.42 -11.15 2.41
N GLY A 69 -7.72 -10.01 2.59
CA GLY A 69 -6.94 -9.36 1.54
C GLY A 69 -5.46 -9.77 1.49
N ILE A 70 -4.97 -10.47 2.52
CA ILE A 70 -3.56 -10.83 2.74
C ILE A 70 -3.29 -12.31 2.41
N ASP A 71 -4.32 -13.17 2.49
CA ASP A 71 -4.26 -14.59 2.15
C ASP A 71 -4.10 -14.88 0.63
#